data_AF-A0A850CCP4-F1
#
_entry.id   AF-A0A850CCP4-F1
#
_cell.length_a   1.000
_cell.length_b   1.000
_cell.length_c   1.000
_cell.angle_alpha   90.00
_cell.angle_beta   90.00
_cell.angle_gamma   90.00
#
_symmetry.space_group_name_H-M   'P 1'
#
loop_
_entity.id
_entity.type
_entity.pdbx_description
1 polymer ?
#
loop_
_entity_poly.entity_id
_entity_poly.type
_entity_poly.pdbx_seq_one_letter_code
_entity_poly.pdbx_strand_id
1 'polypeptide(L)'
;MAEHNPAEHGIMIDAPTTADRDDAVWIEPLGDGPGPETGFDVWIHIARAADHVRTGGPADTEARRRVHTRYRADHTRHMLPAPVVEAASLTPDRPCDTFAVHLRIDAAGRVLDAELGPGRLTRSWTMTHAEAATASGDPSHPLHATLALALRFALTMLAARRNAGALAFYDLLSGFATNEEGQIVRLDSAERNSGYIIVQEFMIAANAQIAAWAVREDLPILFRNHRLAAVAGDPAELRGELDDIAASGDGAAFEMLRTRMKMVSRAATYGPTVHGHHGLQLPVYTHATSPIRRYPDLVTQRILLAAALGHPSPYSPEELAATADHVNEHLDAERRAKAEFFK
;
A
#
# COMPACT_ATOMS: atom_id res chain seq x y z
N MET A 1 21.76 -1.16 -28.14
CA MET A 1 20.47 -0.81 -27.53
C MET A 1 20.35 -1.71 -26.30
N ALA A 2 20.26 -1.15 -25.10
CA ALA A 2 20.02 -1.98 -23.93
C ALA A 2 18.66 -2.69 -24.11
N GLU A 3 18.68 -4.01 -23.97
CA GLU A 3 17.52 -4.90 -24.07
C GLU A 3 16.40 -4.36 -23.15
N HIS A 4 15.16 -4.32 -23.65
CA HIS A 4 14.01 -3.88 -22.85
C HIS A 4 13.83 -4.88 -21.71
N ASN A 5 14.15 -4.49 -20.48
CA ASN A 5 13.95 -5.30 -19.29
C ASN A 5 12.85 -4.65 -18.43
N PRO A 6 11.59 -5.10 -18.54
CA PRO A 6 10.48 -4.50 -17.80
C PRO A 6 10.62 -4.65 -16.29
N ALA A 7 11.40 -5.63 -15.83
CA ALA A 7 11.74 -5.82 -14.42
C ALA A 7 12.59 -4.69 -13.82
N GLU A 8 13.06 -3.74 -14.65
CA GLU A 8 13.81 -2.57 -14.20
C GLU A 8 13.08 -1.24 -14.43
N HIS A 9 11.81 -1.31 -14.83
CA HIS A 9 10.97 -0.15 -15.11
C HIS A 9 10.00 0.15 -13.96
N GLY A 10 9.64 1.42 -13.78
CA GLY A 10 8.65 1.79 -12.77
C GLY A 10 8.25 3.25 -12.79
N ILE A 11 6.98 3.52 -12.49
CA ILE A 11 6.44 4.86 -12.34
C ILE A 11 6.13 5.08 -10.86
N MET A 12 6.77 6.08 -10.25
CA MET A 12 6.48 6.55 -8.90
C MET A 12 5.36 7.58 -9.01
N ILE A 13 4.18 7.25 -8.45
CA ILE A 13 2.98 8.09 -8.52
C ILE A 13 2.67 8.57 -7.10
N ASP A 14 2.86 9.87 -6.86
CA ASP A 14 2.83 10.43 -5.52
C ASP A 14 2.07 11.77 -5.44
N ALA A 15 1.98 12.34 -4.25
CA ALA A 15 1.63 13.75 -4.10
C ALA A 15 2.78 14.66 -4.59
N PRO A 16 2.49 15.89 -5.08
CA PRO A 16 3.52 16.80 -5.59
C PRO A 16 4.63 17.13 -4.58
N THR A 17 4.33 17.06 -3.29
CA THR A 17 5.25 17.38 -2.19
C THR A 17 5.97 16.17 -1.60
N THR A 18 5.76 14.97 -2.14
CA THR A 18 6.39 13.75 -1.62
C THR A 18 7.89 13.74 -1.86
N ALA A 19 8.64 13.56 -0.78
CA ALA A 19 10.10 13.39 -0.80
C ALA A 19 10.52 11.94 -0.49
N ASP A 20 9.69 11.22 0.26
CA ASP A 20 9.85 9.83 0.68
C ASP A 20 9.09 8.87 -0.25
N ARG A 21 9.62 8.66 -1.46
CA ARG A 21 9.03 7.75 -2.46
C ARG A 21 9.39 6.31 -2.14
N ASP A 22 8.41 5.56 -1.67
CA ASP A 22 8.57 4.16 -1.26
C ASP A 22 8.34 3.18 -2.41
N ASP A 23 7.50 3.50 -3.39
CA ASP A 23 7.04 2.54 -4.38
C ASP A 23 7.06 3.06 -5.82
N ALA A 24 7.15 2.11 -6.76
CA ALA A 24 6.97 2.34 -8.19
C ALA A 24 6.25 1.16 -8.83
N VAL A 25 5.42 1.42 -9.84
CA VAL A 25 4.63 0.39 -10.53
C VAL A 25 4.93 0.39 -12.03
N TRP A 26 5.03 -0.80 -12.62
CA TRP A 26 5.07 -1.00 -14.07
C TRP A 26 4.14 -2.16 -14.44
N ILE A 27 3.43 -2.03 -15.56
CA ILE A 27 2.58 -3.09 -16.09
C ILE A 27 2.67 -3.17 -17.61
N GLU A 28 2.79 -4.38 -18.13
CA GLU A 28 2.75 -4.65 -19.57
C GLU A 28 2.13 -6.03 -19.89
N PRO A 29 1.65 -6.25 -21.12
CA PRO A 29 1.20 -7.56 -21.56
C PRO A 29 2.35 -8.59 -21.55
N LEU A 30 2.05 -9.84 -21.23
CA LEU A 30 3.00 -10.94 -21.32
C LEU A 30 3.26 -11.31 -22.79
N GLY A 31 4.50 -11.11 -23.27
CA GLY A 31 4.93 -11.45 -24.63
C GLY A 31 4.52 -10.44 -25.71
N ASP A 32 4.67 -10.80 -26.99
CA ASP A 32 4.57 -9.87 -28.13
C ASP A 32 3.13 -9.46 -28.54
N GLY A 33 2.09 -9.75 -27.74
CA GLY A 33 0.75 -9.24 -28.04
C GLY A 33 -0.40 -9.76 -27.18
N PRO A 34 -1.56 -9.08 -27.22
CA PRO A 34 -2.73 -9.42 -26.40
C PRO A 34 -3.50 -10.58 -27.01
N GLY A 35 -3.11 -11.81 -26.69
CA GLY A 35 -3.95 -12.99 -26.89
C GLY A 35 -4.89 -13.21 -25.70
N PRO A 36 -6.05 -13.85 -25.87
CA PRO A 36 -6.91 -14.26 -24.76
C PRO A 36 -6.25 -15.26 -23.79
N GLU A 37 -5.09 -15.81 -24.16
CA GLU A 37 -4.27 -16.72 -23.36
C GLU A 37 -3.04 -16.04 -22.71
N THR A 38 -2.77 -14.76 -22.99
CA THR A 38 -1.59 -14.03 -22.47
C THR A 38 -2.00 -13.19 -21.25
N GLY A 39 -1.36 -13.45 -20.10
CA GLY A 39 -1.51 -12.63 -18.90
C GLY A 39 -0.83 -11.26 -19.02
N PHE A 40 -0.69 -10.57 -17.91
CA PHE A 40 0.03 -9.31 -17.79
C PHE A 40 1.09 -9.46 -16.71
N ASP A 41 2.26 -8.89 -16.94
CA ASP A 41 3.30 -8.75 -15.94
C ASP A 41 3.12 -7.41 -15.23
N VAL A 42 3.07 -7.47 -13.91
CA VAL A 42 3.05 -6.31 -13.02
C VAL A 42 4.30 -6.36 -12.16
N TRP A 43 5.06 -5.27 -12.17
CA TRP A 43 6.20 -5.07 -11.30
C TRP A 43 5.87 -3.96 -10.31
N ILE A 44 5.89 -4.30 -9.03
CA ILE A 44 5.86 -3.32 -7.94
C ILE A 44 7.23 -3.32 -7.28
N HIS A 45 7.90 -2.18 -7.32
CA HIS A 45 9.20 -1.95 -6.72
C HIS A 45 9.03 -1.22 -5.40
N ILE A 46 9.58 -1.77 -4.32
CA ILE A 46 9.56 -1.15 -2.98
C ILE A 46 10.99 -0.73 -2.61
N ALA A 47 11.19 0.50 -2.17
CA ALA A 47 12.46 1.05 -1.71
C ALA A 47 13.09 0.18 -0.61
N ARG A 48 14.37 -0.21 -0.75
CA ARG A 48 15.09 -0.99 0.27
C ARG A 48 15.61 -0.13 1.42
N ALA A 49 14.71 0.54 2.14
CA ALA A 49 15.06 1.36 3.30
C ALA A 49 15.86 0.59 4.37
N ALA A 50 15.62 -0.72 4.52
CA ALA A 50 16.37 -1.58 5.43
C ALA A 50 17.89 -1.58 5.19
N ASP A 51 18.36 -1.43 3.94
CA ASP A 51 19.80 -1.37 3.62
C ASP A 51 20.47 -0.12 4.21
N HIS A 52 19.69 0.94 4.42
CA HIS A 52 20.16 2.22 4.95
C HIS A 52 19.94 2.37 6.46
N VAL A 53 19.29 1.39 7.11
CA VAL A 53 18.93 1.44 8.53
C VAL A 53 19.39 0.19 9.26
N ARG A 54 20.59 0.26 9.85
CA ARG A 54 21.14 -0.80 10.71
C ARG A 54 20.28 -1.02 11.96
N THR A 55 19.82 -2.25 12.18
CA THR A 55 19.07 -2.67 13.39
C THR A 55 19.83 -2.30 14.66
N GLY A 56 19.14 -1.69 15.63
CA GLY A 56 19.72 -1.18 16.88
C GLY A 56 20.61 0.06 16.74
N GLY A 57 20.78 0.58 15.52
CA GLY A 57 21.51 1.83 15.27
C GLY A 57 20.68 3.09 15.60
N PRO A 58 21.29 4.28 15.56
CA PRO A 58 20.59 5.53 15.89
C PRO A 58 19.34 5.80 15.05
N ALA A 59 19.41 5.54 13.73
CA ALA A 59 18.27 5.71 12.82
C ALA A 59 17.13 4.72 13.13
N ASP A 60 17.46 3.47 13.46
CA ASP A 60 16.48 2.44 13.83
C ASP A 60 15.79 2.76 15.15
N THR A 61 16.55 3.16 16.17
CA THR A 61 16.02 3.59 17.47
C THR A 61 15.06 4.76 17.33
N GLU A 62 15.41 5.75 16.50
CA GLU A 62 14.53 6.89 16.24
C GLU A 62 13.29 6.49 15.43
N ALA A 63 13.43 5.61 14.43
CA ALA A 63 12.31 5.08 13.66
C ALA A 63 11.32 4.32 14.56
N ARG A 64 11.83 3.45 15.43
CA ARG A 64 11.03 2.72 16.43
C ARG A 64 10.29 3.67 17.36
N ARG A 65 10.96 4.75 17.80
CA ARG A 65 10.34 5.77 18.66
C ARG A 65 9.24 6.55 17.95
N ARG A 66 9.42 6.87 16.66
CA ARG A 66 8.45 7.64 15.86
C ARG A 66 7.31 6.80 15.31
N VAL A 67 7.53 5.50 15.09
CA VAL A 67 6.62 4.50 14.49
C VAL A 67 6.21 4.79 13.04
N HIS A 68 5.88 6.03 12.70
CA HIS A 68 5.56 6.43 11.33
C HIS A 68 5.87 7.92 11.08
N THR A 69 5.94 8.29 9.80
CA THR A 69 6.01 9.69 9.37
C THR A 69 4.68 10.38 9.70
N ARG A 70 4.76 11.62 10.19
CA ARG A 70 3.58 12.47 10.44
C ARG A 70 3.57 13.64 9.46
N TYR A 71 2.62 13.62 8.55
CA TYR A 71 2.34 14.72 7.62
C TYR A 71 1.47 15.75 8.33
N ARG A 72 1.98 16.98 8.49
CA ARG A 72 1.21 18.13 9.00
C ARG A 72 1.07 19.16 7.87
N ALA A 73 0.11 20.07 8.03
CA ALA A 73 -0.14 21.12 7.04
C ALA A 73 1.08 22.03 6.82
N ASP A 74 1.93 22.21 7.84
CA ASP A 74 3.07 23.12 7.83
C ASP A 74 4.43 22.41 7.64
N HIS A 75 4.55 21.15 8.05
CA HIS A 75 5.78 20.37 7.88
C HIS A 75 5.55 18.86 7.94
N THR A 76 6.47 18.10 7.35
CA THR A 76 6.52 16.63 7.49
C THR A 76 7.53 16.26 8.56
N ARG A 77 7.09 15.52 9.58
CA ARG A 77 7.99 14.89 10.55
C ARG A 77 8.22 13.44 10.12
N HIS A 78 9.25 13.23 9.31
CA HIS A 78 9.63 11.90 8.80
C HIS A 78 9.90 10.90 9.94
N MET A 79 9.62 9.63 9.71
CA MET A 79 10.03 8.55 10.61
C MET A 79 11.55 8.42 10.66
N LEU A 80 12.18 8.46 9.50
CA LEU A 80 13.63 8.34 9.34
C LEU A 80 14.32 9.72 9.30
N PRO A 81 15.62 9.79 9.66
CA PRO A 81 16.42 10.99 9.44
C PRO A 81 16.49 11.37 7.96
N ALA A 82 16.58 12.67 7.65
CA ALA A 82 16.58 13.16 6.26
C ALA A 82 17.65 12.51 5.35
N PRO A 83 18.91 12.30 5.79
CA PRO A 83 19.91 11.62 4.94
C PRO A 83 19.55 10.16 4.60
N VAL A 84 18.80 9.49 5.48
CA VAL A 84 18.33 8.11 5.25
C VAL A 84 17.16 8.13 4.28
N VAL A 85 16.22 9.07 4.44
CA VAL A 85 15.11 9.26 3.49
C VAL A 85 15.67 9.51 2.09
N GLU A 86 16.60 10.45 1.94
CA GLU A 86 17.22 10.78 0.64
C GLU A 86 17.93 9.57 0.00
N ALA A 87 18.66 8.78 0.80
CA ALA A 87 19.37 7.60 0.33
C ALA A 87 18.42 6.43 -0.04
N ALA A 88 17.32 6.27 0.68
CA ALA A 88 16.37 5.17 0.47
C ALA A 88 15.32 5.47 -0.61
N SER A 89 14.90 6.72 -0.75
CA SER A 89 13.85 7.13 -1.70
C SER A 89 14.15 6.70 -3.12
N LEU A 90 13.14 6.20 -3.81
CA LEU A 90 13.20 5.96 -5.25
C LEU A 90 13.33 7.29 -6.01
N THR A 91 14.13 7.29 -7.07
CA THR A 91 14.39 8.47 -7.89
C THR A 91 14.77 8.08 -9.32
N PRO A 92 14.38 8.88 -10.33
CA PRO A 92 14.84 8.70 -11.71
C PRO A 92 16.33 9.05 -11.92
N ASP A 93 16.97 9.73 -10.96
CA ASP A 93 18.32 10.27 -11.14
C ASP A 93 19.43 9.22 -10.95
N ARG A 94 19.10 8.04 -10.43
CA ARG A 94 20.05 6.94 -10.19
C ARG A 94 19.36 5.59 -10.20
N PRO A 95 20.10 4.49 -10.44
CA PRO A 95 19.63 3.15 -10.11
C PRO A 95 19.28 3.02 -8.62
N CYS A 96 18.16 2.35 -8.35
CA CYS A 96 17.70 2.05 -6.99
C CYS A 96 17.59 0.52 -6.81
N ASP A 97 18.19 -0.01 -5.75
CA ASP A 97 17.92 -1.38 -5.32
C ASP A 97 16.56 -1.44 -4.62
N THR A 98 15.76 -2.45 -4.94
CA THR A 98 14.36 -2.55 -4.55
C THR A 98 14.06 -3.96 -4.02
N PHE A 99 13.00 -4.09 -3.23
CA PHE A 99 12.32 -5.35 -3.06
C PHE A 99 11.21 -5.38 -4.11
N ALA A 100 11.33 -6.27 -5.09
CA ALA A 100 10.39 -6.40 -6.18
C ALA A 100 9.31 -7.43 -5.85
N VAL A 101 8.08 -7.08 -6.20
CA VAL A 101 6.93 -7.97 -6.26
C VAL A 101 6.52 -8.07 -7.73
N HIS A 102 6.79 -9.21 -8.35
CA HIS A 102 6.41 -9.52 -9.72
C HIS A 102 5.15 -10.38 -9.69
N LEU A 103 4.08 -9.87 -10.29
CA LEU A 103 2.81 -10.57 -10.39
C LEU A 103 2.52 -10.89 -11.85
N ARG A 104 2.12 -12.14 -12.11
CA ARG A 104 1.44 -12.49 -13.35
C ARG A 104 -0.06 -12.45 -13.08
N ILE A 105 -0.79 -11.61 -13.81
CA ILE A 105 -2.26 -11.49 -13.66
C ILE A 105 -2.98 -11.89 -14.95
N ASP A 106 -4.21 -12.41 -14.82
CA ASP A 106 -5.07 -12.64 -15.98
C ASP A 106 -5.86 -11.38 -16.38
N ALA A 107 -6.64 -11.48 -17.47
CA ALA A 107 -7.45 -10.38 -17.96
C ALA A 107 -8.54 -9.88 -16.99
N ALA A 108 -8.87 -10.68 -15.96
CA ALA A 108 -9.80 -10.35 -14.89
C ALA A 108 -9.08 -9.79 -13.64
N GLY A 109 -7.77 -9.55 -13.71
CA GLY A 109 -6.98 -9.01 -12.61
C GLY A 109 -6.71 -10.01 -11.48
N ARG A 110 -6.93 -11.31 -11.72
CA ARG A 110 -6.60 -12.36 -10.75
C ARG A 110 -5.12 -12.67 -10.84
N VAL A 111 -4.45 -12.69 -9.69
CA VAL A 111 -3.04 -13.10 -9.59
C VAL A 111 -2.95 -14.61 -9.87
N LEU A 112 -2.23 -14.97 -10.93
CA LEU A 112 -1.94 -16.33 -11.34
C LEU A 112 -0.66 -16.85 -10.66
N ASP A 113 0.33 -15.96 -10.52
CA ASP A 113 1.63 -16.26 -9.94
C ASP A 113 2.26 -15.00 -9.33
N ALA A 114 3.13 -15.19 -8.34
CA ALA A 114 3.80 -14.11 -7.63
C ALA A 114 5.24 -14.50 -7.24
N GLU A 115 6.21 -13.79 -7.80
CA GLU A 115 7.63 -13.89 -7.48
C GLU A 115 8.08 -12.67 -6.69
N LEU A 116 8.80 -12.89 -5.59
CA LEU A 116 9.21 -11.83 -4.66
C LEU A 116 10.69 -11.95 -4.34
N GLY A 117 11.40 -10.83 -4.29
CA GLY A 117 12.81 -10.82 -3.93
C GLY A 117 13.53 -9.52 -4.25
N PRO A 118 14.88 -9.52 -4.26
CA PRO A 118 15.66 -8.36 -4.66
C PRO A 118 15.40 -8.01 -6.13
N GLY A 119 15.14 -6.74 -6.39
CA GLY A 119 15.02 -6.17 -7.74
C GLY A 119 15.84 -4.89 -7.87
N ARG A 120 15.83 -4.32 -9.07
CA ARG A 120 16.56 -3.08 -9.37
C ARG A 120 15.74 -2.21 -10.30
N LEU A 121 15.59 -0.94 -9.96
CA LEU A 121 14.90 0.05 -10.78
C LEU A 121 15.96 0.92 -11.46
N THR A 122 16.02 0.90 -12.80
CA THR A 122 17.01 1.67 -13.58
C THR A 122 16.38 2.63 -14.58
N ARG A 123 15.12 2.42 -14.94
CA ARG A 123 14.34 3.33 -15.80
C ARG A 123 13.04 3.68 -15.13
N SER A 124 12.95 4.89 -14.60
CA SER A 124 11.78 5.28 -13.85
C SER A 124 11.34 6.71 -14.09
N TRP A 125 10.09 6.99 -13.74
CA TRP A 125 9.45 8.29 -13.92
C TRP A 125 8.74 8.69 -12.63
N THR A 126 8.74 9.99 -12.32
CA THR A 126 7.90 10.54 -11.26
C THR A 126 6.70 11.23 -11.85
N MET A 127 5.53 10.96 -11.31
CA MET A 127 4.28 11.61 -11.69
C MET A 127 3.47 11.92 -10.43
N THR A 128 2.66 12.96 -10.51
CA THR A 128 1.58 13.16 -9.55
C THR A 128 0.41 12.23 -9.88
N HIS A 129 -0.46 11.97 -8.91
CA HIS A 129 -1.72 11.26 -9.16
C HIS A 129 -2.51 11.88 -10.33
N ALA A 130 -2.59 13.21 -10.39
CA ALA A 130 -3.30 13.92 -11.45
C ALA A 130 -2.67 13.77 -12.85
N GLU A 131 -1.34 13.78 -12.92
CA GLU A 131 -0.61 13.54 -14.18
C GLU A 131 -0.79 12.09 -14.64
N ALA A 132 -0.70 11.12 -13.73
CA ALA A 132 -0.94 9.70 -14.04
C ALA A 132 -2.37 9.47 -14.55
N ALA A 133 -3.37 10.10 -13.90
CA ALA A 133 -4.76 10.08 -14.34
C ALA A 133 -4.92 10.65 -15.76
N THR A 134 -4.30 11.80 -16.03
CA THR A 134 -4.35 12.45 -17.35
C THR A 134 -3.70 11.58 -18.42
N ALA A 135 -2.48 11.10 -18.17
CA ALA A 135 -1.72 10.27 -19.11
C ALA A 135 -2.38 8.92 -19.40
N SER A 136 -3.12 8.35 -18.43
CA SER A 136 -3.90 7.12 -18.65
C SER A 136 -4.99 7.28 -19.73
N GLY A 137 -5.45 8.51 -19.98
CA GLY A 137 -6.47 8.84 -20.99
C GLY A 137 -5.94 9.50 -22.26
N ASP A 138 -4.63 9.73 -22.38
CA ASP A 138 -3.99 10.42 -23.50
C ASP A 138 -3.10 9.47 -24.33
N PRO A 139 -3.58 8.96 -25.48
CA PRO A 139 -2.81 8.06 -26.35
C PRO A 139 -1.50 8.64 -26.90
N SER A 140 -1.31 9.97 -26.85
CA SER A 140 -0.07 10.61 -27.29
C SER A 140 1.02 10.60 -26.22
N HIS A 141 0.66 10.34 -24.95
CA HIS A 141 1.60 10.32 -23.84
C HIS A 141 2.50 9.07 -23.92
N PRO A 142 3.84 9.17 -23.76
CA PRO A 142 4.75 8.03 -23.88
C PRO A 142 4.46 6.87 -22.91
N LEU A 143 3.93 7.18 -21.72
CA LEU A 143 3.55 6.19 -20.70
C LEU A 143 2.08 5.75 -20.78
N HIS A 144 1.34 6.14 -21.82
CA HIS A 144 -0.09 5.85 -21.93
C HIS A 144 -0.41 4.37 -21.81
N ALA A 145 0.29 3.50 -22.55
CA ALA A 145 -0.03 2.07 -22.59
C ALA A 145 0.04 1.42 -21.19
N THR A 146 1.11 1.69 -20.43
CA THR A 146 1.28 1.18 -19.07
C THR A 146 0.28 1.80 -18.10
N LEU A 147 0.05 3.12 -18.15
CA LEU A 147 -0.89 3.80 -17.24
C LEU A 147 -2.37 3.44 -17.52
N ALA A 148 -2.73 3.23 -18.78
CA ALA A 148 -4.07 2.77 -19.16
C ALA A 148 -4.32 1.34 -18.67
N LEU A 149 -3.33 0.45 -18.77
CA LEU A 149 -3.38 -0.88 -18.17
C LEU A 149 -3.46 -0.80 -16.64
N ALA A 150 -2.64 0.05 -16.01
CA ALA A 150 -2.64 0.24 -14.57
C ALA A 150 -4.01 0.69 -14.06
N LEU A 151 -4.63 1.68 -14.72
CA LEU A 151 -5.97 2.13 -14.38
C LEU A 151 -7.02 1.03 -14.59
N ARG A 152 -6.98 0.34 -15.73
CA ARG A 152 -7.91 -0.77 -16.00
C ARG A 152 -7.85 -1.82 -14.90
N PHE A 153 -6.65 -2.26 -14.53
CA PHE A 153 -6.48 -3.31 -13.53
C PHE A 153 -6.78 -2.84 -12.12
N ALA A 154 -6.45 -1.60 -11.75
CA ALA A 154 -6.86 -1.01 -10.48
C ALA A 154 -8.40 -1.02 -10.33
N LEU A 155 -9.14 -0.58 -11.35
CA LEU A 155 -10.60 -0.63 -11.34
C LEU A 155 -11.15 -2.07 -11.30
N THR A 156 -10.48 -3.00 -11.97
CA THR A 156 -10.87 -4.43 -11.96
C THR A 156 -10.66 -5.05 -10.59
N MET A 157 -9.52 -4.81 -9.94
CA MET A 157 -9.20 -5.28 -8.58
C MET A 157 -10.14 -4.67 -7.54
N LEU A 158 -10.44 -3.38 -7.65
CA LEU A 158 -11.44 -2.70 -6.83
C LEU A 158 -12.81 -3.37 -6.95
N ALA A 159 -13.28 -3.60 -8.18
CA ALA A 159 -14.57 -4.27 -8.42
C ALA A 159 -14.58 -5.69 -7.83
N ALA A 160 -13.50 -6.46 -8.02
CA ALA A 160 -13.38 -7.80 -7.46
C ALA A 160 -13.44 -7.79 -5.92
N ARG A 161 -12.75 -6.85 -5.27
CA ARG A 161 -12.79 -6.68 -3.81
C ARG A 161 -14.19 -6.29 -3.31
N ARG A 162 -14.87 -5.37 -3.99
CA ARG A 162 -16.26 -5.01 -3.67
C ARG A 162 -17.20 -6.21 -3.79
N ASN A 163 -17.05 -6.99 -4.85
CA ASN A 163 -17.85 -8.21 -5.08
C ASN A 163 -17.57 -9.28 -4.00
N ALA A 164 -16.33 -9.38 -3.52
CA ALA A 164 -15.96 -10.27 -2.42
C ALA A 164 -16.51 -9.81 -1.05
N GLY A 165 -16.95 -8.55 -0.94
CA GLY A 165 -17.54 -7.98 0.27
C GLY A 165 -16.64 -6.99 1.03
N ALA A 166 -15.54 -6.55 0.43
CA ALA A 166 -14.75 -5.46 1.00
C ALA A 166 -15.55 -4.16 1.02
N LEU A 167 -15.39 -3.38 2.10
CA LEU A 167 -15.82 -1.99 2.14
C LEU A 167 -14.80 -1.15 1.38
N ALA A 168 -14.81 -1.29 0.05
CA ALA A 168 -13.91 -0.59 -0.86
C ALA A 168 -14.72 0.36 -1.74
N PHE A 169 -14.46 1.67 -1.69
CA PHE A 169 -15.14 2.64 -2.54
C PHE A 169 -14.30 3.88 -2.79
N TYR A 170 -14.61 4.57 -3.90
CA TYR A 170 -14.02 5.83 -4.29
C TYR A 170 -15.12 6.72 -4.89
N ASP A 171 -15.55 7.72 -4.15
CA ASP A 171 -16.33 8.84 -4.65
C ASP A 171 -15.40 10.05 -4.77
N LEU A 172 -14.75 10.15 -5.93
CA LEU A 172 -13.82 11.24 -6.23
C LEU A 172 -14.53 12.59 -6.35
N LEU A 173 -15.84 12.62 -6.63
CA LEU A 173 -16.62 13.84 -6.76
C LEU A 173 -16.84 14.47 -5.38
N SER A 174 -17.38 13.70 -4.44
CA SER A 174 -17.59 14.13 -3.05
C SER A 174 -16.28 14.17 -2.25
N GLY A 175 -15.23 13.50 -2.76
CA GLY A 175 -13.90 13.43 -2.14
C GLY A 175 -13.84 12.45 -0.98
N PHE A 176 -14.58 11.35 -1.05
CA PHE A 176 -14.54 10.26 -0.07
C PHE A 176 -14.01 8.99 -0.71
N ALA A 177 -13.19 8.25 0.03
CA ALA A 177 -12.74 6.93 -0.36
C ALA A 177 -12.53 6.06 0.87
N THR A 178 -12.34 4.76 0.67
CA THR A 178 -11.75 3.90 1.68
C THR A 178 -10.24 3.84 1.51
N ASN A 179 -9.47 3.97 2.58
CA ASN A 179 -8.01 3.80 2.55
C ASN A 179 -7.59 2.32 2.51
N GLU A 180 -6.27 2.08 2.53
CA GLU A 180 -5.65 0.74 2.56
C GLU A 180 -5.95 -0.08 3.83
N GLU A 181 -6.72 0.44 4.80
CA GLU A 181 -7.23 -0.29 5.97
C GLU A 181 -8.75 -0.54 5.89
N GLY A 182 -9.40 -0.17 4.79
CA GLY A 182 -10.86 -0.23 4.63
C GLY A 182 -11.60 0.81 5.48
N GLN A 183 -10.94 1.89 5.90
CA GLN A 183 -11.57 2.99 6.64
C GLN A 183 -11.99 4.10 5.68
N ILE A 184 -13.16 4.69 5.94
CA ILE A 184 -13.63 5.85 5.19
C ILE A 184 -12.80 7.08 5.53
N VAL A 185 -12.18 7.68 4.51
CA VAL A 185 -11.35 8.87 4.58
C VAL A 185 -11.84 9.94 3.61
N ARG A 186 -11.45 11.18 3.90
CA ARG A 186 -11.67 12.31 2.99
C ARG A 186 -10.38 12.55 2.22
N LEU A 187 -10.49 12.62 0.89
CA LEU A 187 -9.39 12.89 -0.01
C LEU A 187 -9.16 14.39 -0.15
N ASP A 188 -7.89 14.77 -0.17
CA ASP A 188 -7.48 16.11 -0.55
C ASP A 188 -7.77 16.36 -2.02
N SER A 189 -8.01 17.62 -2.39
CA SER A 189 -8.42 17.96 -3.77
C SER A 189 -7.43 17.48 -4.83
N ALA A 190 -6.13 17.42 -4.51
CA ALA A 190 -5.08 16.92 -5.41
C ALA A 190 -5.14 15.40 -5.66
N GLU A 191 -5.81 14.65 -4.78
CA GLU A 191 -5.91 13.18 -4.83
C GLU A 191 -7.26 12.71 -5.42
N ARG A 192 -8.18 13.63 -5.72
CA ARG A 192 -9.51 13.32 -6.27
C ARG A 192 -9.46 13.00 -7.76
N ASN A 193 -8.65 12.02 -8.13
CA ASN A 193 -8.47 11.54 -9.49
C ASN A 193 -8.15 10.04 -9.50
N SER A 194 -8.23 9.44 -10.68
CA SER A 194 -8.05 7.99 -10.84
C SER A 194 -6.63 7.50 -10.54
N GLY A 195 -5.61 8.38 -10.54
CA GLY A 195 -4.24 8.04 -10.16
C GLY A 195 -4.15 7.55 -8.72
N TYR A 196 -4.97 8.09 -7.81
CA TYR A 196 -5.06 7.61 -6.43
C TYR A 196 -5.52 6.14 -6.36
N ILE A 197 -6.51 5.77 -7.18
CA ILE A 197 -7.02 4.40 -7.27
C ILE A 197 -5.93 3.45 -7.79
N ILE A 198 -5.12 3.88 -8.77
CA ILE A 198 -3.99 3.11 -9.29
C ILE A 198 -3.06 2.70 -8.14
N VAL A 199 -2.47 3.69 -7.46
CA VAL A 199 -1.50 3.43 -6.39
C VAL A 199 -2.10 2.54 -5.31
N GLN A 200 -3.29 2.90 -4.83
CA GLN A 200 -3.90 2.19 -3.72
C GLN A 200 -4.17 0.71 -4.02
N GLU A 201 -4.76 0.38 -5.17
CA GLU A 201 -5.08 -1.02 -5.48
C GLU A 201 -3.83 -1.86 -5.77
N PHE A 202 -2.78 -1.29 -6.40
CA PHE A 202 -1.50 -1.99 -6.58
C PHE A 202 -0.77 -2.19 -5.24
N MET A 203 -0.80 -1.24 -4.32
CA MET A 203 -0.20 -1.41 -2.99
C MET A 203 -0.94 -2.45 -2.15
N ILE A 204 -2.27 -2.48 -2.21
CA ILE A 204 -3.07 -3.52 -1.54
C ILE A 204 -2.76 -4.90 -2.12
N ALA A 205 -2.66 -5.01 -3.46
CA ALA A 205 -2.27 -6.25 -4.11
C ALA A 205 -0.86 -6.70 -3.68
N ALA A 206 0.13 -5.81 -3.72
CA ALA A 206 1.51 -6.10 -3.30
C ALA A 206 1.55 -6.59 -1.84
N ASN A 207 0.91 -5.85 -0.92
CA ASN A 207 0.84 -6.20 0.48
C ASN A 207 0.16 -7.55 0.73
N ALA A 208 -0.92 -7.86 0.00
CA ALA A 208 -1.58 -9.16 0.10
C ALA A 208 -0.68 -10.30 -0.38
N GLN A 209 0.05 -10.12 -1.49
CA GLN A 209 0.94 -11.14 -2.04
C GLN A 209 2.20 -11.33 -1.19
N ILE A 210 2.76 -10.25 -0.63
CA ILE A 210 3.84 -10.32 0.37
C ILE A 210 3.39 -11.12 1.59
N ALA A 211 2.19 -10.85 2.11
CA ALA A 211 1.67 -11.57 3.26
C ALA A 211 1.42 -13.07 2.94
N ALA A 212 0.89 -13.39 1.77
CA ALA A 212 0.69 -14.76 1.33
C ALA A 212 2.01 -15.50 1.12
N TRP A 213 3.02 -14.85 0.54
CA TRP A 213 4.38 -15.39 0.42
C TRP A 213 4.99 -15.68 1.78
N ALA A 214 4.90 -14.75 2.73
CA ALA A 214 5.40 -14.95 4.08
C ALA A 214 4.72 -16.12 4.80
N VAL A 215 3.41 -16.33 4.63
CA VAL A 215 2.72 -17.50 5.20
C VAL A 215 3.22 -18.80 4.57
N ARG A 216 3.38 -18.84 3.24
CA ARG A 216 3.84 -20.04 2.53
C ARG A 216 5.27 -20.43 2.90
N GLU A 217 6.13 -19.45 3.07
CA GLU A 217 7.55 -19.63 3.44
C GLU A 217 7.78 -19.68 4.96
N ASP A 218 6.71 -19.69 5.77
CA ASP A 218 6.75 -19.68 7.25
C ASP A 218 7.62 -18.55 7.84
N LEU A 219 7.54 -17.35 7.23
CA LEU A 219 8.32 -16.19 7.65
C LEU A 219 7.66 -15.48 8.83
N PRO A 220 8.41 -15.19 9.91
CA PRO A 220 7.89 -14.48 11.07
C PRO A 220 7.82 -12.98 10.77
N ILE A 221 6.78 -12.53 10.06
CA ILE A 221 6.54 -11.10 9.76
C ILE A 221 5.46 -10.48 10.65
N LEU A 222 5.32 -9.14 10.59
CA LEU A 222 4.19 -8.44 11.21
C LEU A 222 2.99 -8.43 10.26
N PHE A 223 1.96 -9.21 10.55
CA PHE A 223 0.68 -9.12 9.85
C PHE A 223 -0.12 -7.92 10.33
N ARG A 224 -0.88 -7.32 9.42
CA ARG A 224 -1.83 -6.24 9.70
C ARG A 224 -3.22 -6.85 9.80
N ASN A 225 -3.69 -7.04 11.02
CA ASN A 225 -4.95 -7.72 11.31
C ASN A 225 -6.05 -6.71 11.60
N HIS A 226 -7.24 -6.90 11.04
CA HIS A 226 -8.39 -6.03 11.30
C HIS A 226 -9.61 -6.90 11.59
N ARG A 227 -10.03 -6.96 12.87
CA ARG A 227 -11.19 -7.73 13.33
C ARG A 227 -12.41 -6.83 13.44
N LEU A 228 -13.57 -7.28 12.95
CA LEU A 228 -14.83 -6.58 13.20
C LEU A 228 -15.16 -6.59 14.70
N ALA A 229 -15.75 -5.50 15.22
CA ALA A 229 -16.37 -5.57 16.53
C ALA A 229 -17.63 -6.47 16.43
N ALA A 230 -17.98 -7.14 17.53
CA ALA A 230 -19.17 -7.98 17.59
C ALA A 230 -20.49 -7.20 17.32
N VAL A 231 -20.44 -5.87 17.34
CA VAL A 231 -21.59 -4.95 17.19
C VAL A 231 -21.64 -4.30 15.78
N ALA A 232 -20.80 -4.75 14.84
CA ALA A 232 -20.61 -4.06 13.55
C ALA A 232 -21.80 -4.13 12.56
N GLY A 233 -22.89 -4.83 12.91
CA GLY A 233 -24.04 -5.04 12.01
C GLY A 233 -23.72 -5.99 10.85
N ASP A 234 -24.65 -6.13 9.90
CA ASP A 234 -24.44 -6.93 8.69
C ASP A 234 -23.60 -6.14 7.66
N PRO A 235 -22.42 -6.64 7.24
CA PRO A 235 -21.63 -6.01 6.18
C PRO A 235 -22.36 -5.79 4.85
N ALA A 236 -23.42 -6.57 4.56
CA ALA A 236 -24.24 -6.37 3.37
C ALA A 236 -25.12 -5.13 3.46
N GLU A 237 -25.76 -4.89 4.62
CA GLU A 237 -26.56 -3.68 4.86
C GLU A 237 -25.69 -2.42 4.78
N LEU A 238 -24.50 -2.49 5.38
CA LEU A 238 -23.58 -1.36 5.43
C LEU A 238 -23.05 -0.98 4.05
N ARG A 239 -22.92 -1.97 3.16
CA ARG A 239 -22.57 -1.77 1.76
C ARG A 239 -23.72 -1.17 0.96
N GLY A 240 -24.95 -1.64 1.18
CA GLY A 240 -26.14 -1.06 0.55
C GLY A 240 -26.29 0.43 0.90
N GLU A 241 -26.16 0.78 2.17
CA GLU A 241 -26.20 2.18 2.62
C GLU A 241 -25.07 3.01 1.99
N LEU A 242 -23.87 2.45 1.88
CA LEU A 242 -22.73 3.12 1.24
C LEU A 242 -22.99 3.36 -0.25
N ASP A 243 -23.59 2.39 -0.95
CA ASP A 243 -23.92 2.51 -2.37
C ASP A 243 -25.02 3.55 -2.61
N ASP A 244 -26.02 3.61 -1.72
CA ASP A 244 -27.08 4.63 -1.76
C ASP A 244 -26.52 6.04 -1.53
N ILE A 245 -25.60 6.20 -0.56
CA ILE A 245 -24.95 7.49 -0.28
C ILE A 245 -24.03 7.90 -1.44
N ALA A 246 -23.29 6.96 -2.02
CA ALA A 246 -22.45 7.23 -3.18
C ALA A 246 -23.28 7.63 -4.40
N ALA A 247 -24.45 7.02 -4.60
CA ALA A 247 -25.37 7.37 -5.67
C ALA A 247 -26.02 8.76 -5.47
N SER A 248 -26.27 9.17 -4.22
CA SER A 248 -26.83 10.49 -3.91
C SER A 248 -25.79 11.62 -3.95
N GLY A 249 -24.51 11.31 -3.74
CA GLY A 249 -23.44 12.31 -3.62
C GLY A 249 -23.55 13.16 -2.34
N ASP A 250 -24.28 12.67 -1.33
CA ASP A 250 -24.50 13.40 -0.08
C ASP A 250 -23.27 13.32 0.84
N GLY A 251 -22.43 14.36 0.80
CA GLY A 251 -21.27 14.48 1.66
C GLY A 251 -21.58 14.50 3.16
N ALA A 252 -22.77 14.95 3.60
CA ALA A 252 -23.15 14.92 5.01
C ALA A 252 -23.47 13.49 5.45
N ALA A 253 -24.15 12.72 4.60
CA ALA A 253 -24.39 11.30 4.84
C ALA A 253 -23.09 10.50 4.90
N PHE A 254 -22.10 10.80 4.04
CA PHE A 254 -20.75 10.21 4.13
C PHE A 254 -20.07 10.49 5.47
N GLU A 255 -20.17 11.72 6.00
CA GLU A 255 -19.58 12.06 7.30
C GLU A 255 -20.27 11.34 8.46
N MET A 256 -21.59 11.18 8.39
CA MET A 256 -22.35 10.39 9.37
C MET A 256 -21.94 8.92 9.33
N LEU A 257 -21.89 8.32 8.13
CA LEU A 257 -21.45 6.94 7.94
C LEU A 257 -20.02 6.74 8.43
N ARG A 258 -19.09 7.64 8.08
CA ARG A 258 -17.71 7.60 8.53
C ARG A 258 -17.60 7.66 10.06
N THR A 259 -18.39 8.52 10.70
CA THR A 259 -18.42 8.65 12.17
C THR A 259 -18.94 7.38 12.82
N ARG A 260 -20.03 6.81 12.30
CA ARG A 260 -20.59 5.53 12.77
C ARG A 260 -19.58 4.40 12.60
N MET A 261 -18.96 4.29 11.44
CA MET A 261 -17.93 3.28 11.13
C MET A 261 -16.74 3.34 12.08
N LYS A 262 -16.29 4.54 12.45
CA LYS A 262 -15.23 4.70 13.45
C LYS A 262 -15.61 4.21 14.85
N MET A 263 -16.90 4.20 15.20
CA MET A 263 -17.37 3.70 16.50
C MET A 263 -17.55 2.19 16.52
N VAL A 264 -17.94 1.59 15.38
CA VAL A 264 -18.25 0.15 15.30
C VAL A 264 -17.10 -0.72 14.81
N SER A 265 -16.10 -0.15 14.13
CA SER A 265 -14.90 -0.88 13.71
C SER A 265 -13.82 -0.85 14.79
N ARG A 266 -13.15 -1.99 15.02
CA ARG A 266 -11.92 -1.99 15.80
C ARG A 266 -10.79 -1.46 14.94
N ALA A 267 -9.81 -0.80 15.55
CA ALA A 267 -8.60 -0.45 14.83
C ALA A 267 -7.87 -1.72 14.39
N ALA A 268 -7.27 -1.67 13.20
CA ALA A 268 -6.36 -2.71 12.78
C ALA A 268 -5.10 -2.69 13.68
N THR A 269 -4.55 -3.86 13.95
CA THR A 269 -3.40 -4.10 14.85
C THR A 269 -2.34 -4.91 14.13
N TYR A 270 -1.07 -4.61 14.41
CA TYR A 270 0.03 -5.47 14.00
C TYR A 270 0.13 -6.69 14.91
N GLY A 271 0.54 -7.84 14.38
CA GLY A 271 0.82 -9.02 15.18
C GLY A 271 1.55 -10.10 14.39
N PRO A 272 2.25 -11.03 15.07
CA PRO A 272 2.99 -12.11 14.41
C PRO A 272 2.07 -13.22 13.89
N THR A 273 0.80 -13.23 14.31
CA THR A 273 -0.20 -14.23 13.95
C THR A 273 -1.23 -13.68 12.97
N VAL A 274 -1.64 -14.51 12.00
CA VAL A 274 -2.66 -14.16 11.02
C VAL A 274 -4.05 -14.25 11.64
N HIS A 275 -4.84 -13.18 11.49
CA HIS A 275 -6.26 -13.14 11.86
C HIS A 275 -7.15 -12.61 10.73
N GLY A 276 -6.56 -12.32 9.57
CA GLY A 276 -7.25 -11.70 8.44
C GLY A 276 -7.50 -10.21 8.61
N HIS A 277 -7.94 -9.60 7.51
CA HIS A 277 -8.21 -8.18 7.42
C HIS A 277 -9.61 -7.93 6.87
N HIS A 278 -10.58 -7.84 7.77
CA HIS A 278 -12.00 -7.76 7.43
C HIS A 278 -12.35 -6.54 6.57
N GLY A 279 -11.80 -5.35 6.87
CA GLY A 279 -12.09 -4.14 6.07
C GLY A 279 -11.68 -4.25 4.59
N LEU A 280 -10.71 -5.10 4.27
CA LEU A 280 -10.24 -5.33 2.91
C LEU A 280 -10.77 -6.64 2.31
N GLN A 281 -11.44 -7.46 3.13
CA GLN A 281 -11.87 -8.82 2.81
C GLN A 281 -10.71 -9.72 2.35
N LEU A 282 -9.59 -9.67 3.08
CA LEU A 282 -8.40 -10.47 2.79
C LEU A 282 -8.11 -11.46 3.93
N PRO A 283 -7.78 -12.74 3.62
CA PRO A 283 -7.49 -13.75 4.64
C PRO A 283 -6.15 -13.51 5.34
N VAL A 284 -5.22 -12.83 4.67
CA VAL A 284 -3.90 -12.45 5.17
C VAL A 284 -3.52 -11.10 4.58
N TYR A 285 -2.92 -10.22 5.39
CA TYR A 285 -2.49 -8.90 4.96
C TYR A 285 -1.32 -8.41 5.84
N THR A 286 -0.46 -7.58 5.27
CA THR A 286 0.64 -6.89 5.97
C THR A 286 0.77 -5.47 5.42
N HIS A 287 1.58 -4.63 6.07
CA HIS A 287 2.09 -3.42 5.44
C HIS A 287 3.58 -3.64 5.16
N ALA A 288 3.95 -3.55 3.88
CA ALA A 288 5.33 -3.71 3.42
C ALA A 288 5.71 -2.71 2.33
N THR A 289 4.75 -1.99 1.75
CA THR A 289 4.95 -1.07 0.64
C THR A 289 5.44 0.32 1.04
N SER A 290 5.66 0.61 2.33
CA SER A 290 6.14 1.94 2.73
C SER A 290 7.16 1.97 3.89
N PRO A 291 8.31 1.31 3.73
CA PRO A 291 9.33 1.16 4.77
C PRO A 291 10.06 2.45 5.15
N ILE A 292 10.02 3.51 4.33
CA ILE A 292 10.61 4.83 4.68
C ILE A 292 9.74 5.56 5.71
N ARG A 293 8.42 5.33 5.68
CA ARG A 293 7.44 6.07 6.50
C ARG A 293 6.68 5.24 7.53
N ARG A 294 6.84 3.91 7.57
CA ARG A 294 6.23 3.02 8.56
C ARG A 294 7.23 2.01 9.12
N TYR A 295 7.36 1.99 10.45
CA TYR A 295 8.31 1.12 11.15
C TYR A 295 7.97 -0.38 11.00
N PRO A 296 6.69 -0.80 11.02
CA PRO A 296 6.31 -2.18 10.75
C PRO A 296 6.73 -2.66 9.35
N ASP A 297 6.62 -1.80 8.34
CA ASP A 297 7.07 -2.09 6.98
C ASP A 297 8.60 -2.25 6.94
N LEU A 298 9.35 -1.39 7.63
CA LEU A 298 10.81 -1.51 7.74
C LEU A 298 11.24 -2.83 8.41
N VAL A 299 10.57 -3.23 9.51
CA VAL A 299 10.83 -4.49 10.21
C VAL A 299 10.49 -5.68 9.31
N THR A 300 9.32 -5.65 8.67
CA THR A 300 8.88 -6.66 7.71
C THR A 300 9.89 -6.79 6.58
N GLN A 301 10.32 -5.68 5.97
CA GLN A 301 11.29 -5.67 4.88
C GLN A 301 12.63 -6.34 5.26
N ARG A 302 13.13 -6.14 6.48
CA ARG A 302 14.36 -6.83 6.95
C ARG A 302 14.21 -8.35 6.91
N ILE A 303 13.05 -8.86 7.31
CA ILE A 303 12.74 -10.30 7.30
C ILE A 303 12.59 -10.80 5.86
N LEU A 304 11.84 -10.07 5.02
CA LEU A 304 11.65 -10.45 3.61
C LEU A 304 12.98 -10.50 2.85
N LEU A 305 13.85 -9.50 3.04
CA LEU A 305 15.18 -9.46 2.41
C LEU A 305 16.10 -10.57 2.93
N ALA A 306 16.10 -10.84 4.24
CA ALA A 306 16.87 -11.95 4.79
C ALA A 306 16.44 -13.27 4.17
N ALA A 307 15.13 -13.55 4.14
CA ALA A 307 14.57 -14.75 3.53
C ALA A 307 14.92 -14.88 2.04
N ALA A 308 14.74 -13.80 1.26
CA ALA A 308 15.03 -13.81 -0.17
C ALA A 308 16.52 -13.97 -0.50
N LEU A 309 17.42 -13.65 0.45
CA LEU A 309 18.86 -13.85 0.34
C LEU A 309 19.35 -15.16 0.99
N GLY A 310 18.44 -16.00 1.51
CA GLY A 310 18.79 -17.27 2.17
C GLY A 310 19.42 -17.09 3.57
N HIS A 311 19.13 -15.98 4.24
CA HIS A 311 19.56 -15.69 5.60
C HIS A 311 18.41 -15.95 6.60
N PRO A 312 18.73 -16.34 7.86
CA PRO A 312 17.71 -16.47 8.90
C PRO A 312 17.05 -15.13 9.22
N SER A 313 15.84 -15.16 9.77
CA SER A 313 15.16 -13.97 10.27
C SER A 313 16.08 -13.20 11.24
N PRO A 314 16.21 -11.86 11.08
CA PRO A 314 16.97 -11.04 12.02
C PRO A 314 16.23 -10.77 13.34
N TYR A 315 15.00 -11.27 13.47
CA TYR A 315 14.15 -11.14 14.66
C TYR A 315 13.70 -12.50 15.15
N SER A 316 13.80 -12.70 16.46
CA SER A 316 13.09 -13.78 17.14
C SER A 316 11.58 -13.50 17.22
N PRO A 317 10.75 -14.55 17.40
CA PRO A 317 9.31 -14.38 17.62
C PRO A 317 8.96 -13.45 18.79
N GLU A 318 9.77 -13.47 19.86
CA GLU A 318 9.60 -12.63 21.05
C GLU A 318 9.87 -11.15 20.74
N GLU A 319 10.96 -10.85 20.02
CA GLU A 319 11.28 -9.48 19.59
C GLU A 319 10.22 -8.93 18.63
N LEU A 320 9.65 -9.78 17.78
CA LEU A 320 8.61 -9.42 16.83
C LEU A 320 7.30 -9.12 17.56
N ALA A 321 6.90 -9.96 18.52
CA ALA A 321 5.73 -9.71 19.36
C ALA A 321 5.87 -8.40 20.16
N ALA A 322 7.02 -8.19 20.82
CA ALA A 322 7.29 -6.95 21.55
C ALA A 322 7.31 -5.72 20.63
N THR A 323 7.72 -5.88 19.37
CA THR A 323 7.66 -4.81 18.36
C THR A 323 6.23 -4.51 17.94
N ALA A 324 5.41 -5.55 17.74
CA ALA A 324 3.99 -5.39 17.45
C ALA A 324 3.26 -4.64 18.58
N ASP A 325 3.50 -5.03 19.83
CA ASP A 325 2.89 -4.40 21.01
C ASP A 325 3.26 -2.92 21.11
N HIS A 326 4.57 -2.60 21.01
CA HIS A 326 5.05 -1.22 21.02
C HIS A 326 4.39 -0.35 19.93
N VAL A 327 4.29 -0.87 18.70
CA VAL A 327 3.66 -0.15 17.58
C VAL A 327 2.17 0.06 17.86
N ASN A 328 1.46 -0.98 18.29
CA ASN A 328 0.02 -0.91 18.57
C ASN A 328 -0.28 0.08 19.70
N GLU A 329 0.48 0.03 20.80
CA GLU A 329 0.37 0.96 21.93
C GLU A 329 0.58 2.40 21.50
N HIS A 330 1.58 2.67 20.66
CA HIS A 330 1.83 3.99 20.09
C HIS A 330 0.64 4.50 19.28
N LEU A 331 0.13 3.67 18.35
CA LEU A 331 -1.01 4.03 17.50
C LEU A 331 -2.30 4.21 18.31
N ASP A 332 -2.51 3.41 19.36
CA ASP A 332 -3.63 3.56 20.30
C ASP A 332 -3.51 4.88 21.08
N ALA A 333 -2.32 5.22 21.58
CA ALA A 333 -2.08 6.46 22.30
C ALA A 333 -2.34 7.69 21.41
N GLU A 334 -1.90 7.66 20.15
CA GLU A 334 -2.22 8.74 19.21
C GLU A 334 -3.72 8.89 18.94
N ARG A 335 -4.43 7.76 18.75
CA ARG A 335 -5.87 7.77 18.53
C ARG A 335 -6.62 8.37 19.73
N ARG A 336 -6.22 8.00 20.96
CA ARG A 336 -6.77 8.60 22.19
C ARG A 336 -6.50 10.10 22.28
N ALA A 337 -5.26 10.53 22.04
CA ALA A 337 -4.89 11.94 22.09
C ALA A 337 -5.66 12.78 21.04
N LYS A 338 -5.86 12.26 19.83
CA LYS A 338 -6.70 12.91 18.81
C LYS A 338 -8.15 13.01 19.28
N ALA A 339 -8.72 11.93 19.81
CA ALA A 339 -10.10 11.93 20.30
C ALA A 339 -10.33 12.91 21.47
N GLU A 340 -9.35 13.09 22.34
CA GLU A 340 -9.40 14.06 23.45
C GLU A 340 -9.28 15.51 22.96
N PHE A 341 -8.49 15.77 21.93
CA PHE A 341 -8.34 17.12 21.35
C PHE A 341 -9.60 17.65 20.65
N PHE A 342 -10.48 16.74 20.19
CA PHE A 342 -11.74 17.08 19.52
C PHE A 342 -12.98 16.96 20.43
N LYS A 343 -12.81 16.70 21.73
CA LYS A 343 -13.88 16.78 22.74
C LYS A 343 -13.96 18.17 23.34
#